data_AF-A0A9E2Y946-F1
#
_entry.id   AF-A0A9E2Y946-F1
#
_cell.length_a   1.000
_cell.length_b   1.000
_cell.length_c   1.000
_cell.angle_alpha   90.00
_cell.angle_beta   90.00
_cell.angle_gamma   90.00
#
_symmetry.space_group_name_H-M   'P 1'
#
loop_
_entity.id
_entity.type
_entity.pdbx_description
1 polymer ?
#
loop_
_entity_poly.entity_id
_entity_poly.type
_entity_poly.pdbx_seq_one_letter_code
_entity_poly.pdbx_strand_id
1 'polypeptide(L)'
;DGLLNDAVRPPVHARDGSRVLFEGAPLPHFSNDDESAGLDALLTLRVHNALGQPVESARHQLRWGDTDASGNSKDFVWVFQASGAVPPSQLLGGWSGAVSEREPAMYSRLGGGTIKGVCKPGEIIWSRVFVDKNKLRMDLGRGKAIELPPEETQRRWNAATPQWPILNAVLYGVSRDQMLARQKAGQIQIAYANSAAEGDRAMLTKAQLAHVLGIHVAICGTRANGNTWK
;
A
#
# COMPACT_ATOMS: atom_id res chain seq x y z
N ASP A 1 10.79 -8.88 2.26
CA ASP A 1 9.65 -8.08 2.75
C ASP A 1 8.40 -8.21 1.89
N GLY A 2 8.40 -7.71 0.64
CA GLY A 2 7.23 -7.77 -0.24
C GLY A 2 6.69 -9.19 -0.45
N LEU A 3 7.58 -10.18 -0.63
CA LEU A 3 7.22 -11.59 -0.82
C LEU A 3 6.43 -12.21 0.34
N LEU A 4 6.70 -11.77 1.57
CA LEU A 4 6.01 -12.31 2.74
C LEU A 4 4.56 -11.83 2.76
N ASN A 5 4.30 -10.61 2.28
CA ASN A 5 2.96 -10.04 2.20
C ASN A 5 2.18 -10.48 0.94
N ASP A 6 2.66 -11.47 0.19
CA ASP A 6 2.02 -11.98 -1.04
C ASP A 6 1.39 -13.36 -0.79
N ALA A 7 0.12 -13.56 -1.18
CA ALA A 7 -0.50 -14.89 -1.07
C ALA A 7 0.04 -15.86 -2.14
N VAL A 8 0.45 -15.34 -3.29
CA VAL A 8 0.99 -16.09 -4.43
C VAL A 8 2.51 -16.21 -4.30
N ARG A 9 2.99 -16.75 -3.18
CA ARG A 9 4.44 -16.89 -2.92
C ARG A 9 4.95 -18.32 -3.10
N PRO A 10 6.24 -18.52 -3.42
CA PRO A 10 6.86 -19.84 -3.42
C PRO A 10 6.62 -20.57 -2.09
N PRO A 11 6.41 -21.90 -2.12
CA PRO A 11 6.13 -22.67 -0.91
C PRO A 11 7.33 -22.62 0.04
N VAL A 12 7.07 -22.28 1.31
CA VAL A 12 8.06 -22.32 2.38
C VAL A 12 7.69 -23.47 3.31
N HIS A 13 8.60 -24.40 3.54
CA HIS A 13 8.34 -25.57 4.36
C HIS A 13 8.75 -25.35 5.81
N ALA A 14 8.13 -26.09 6.73
CA ALA A 14 8.59 -26.22 8.10
C ALA A 14 10.03 -26.75 8.14
N ARG A 15 10.74 -26.55 9.26
CA ARG A 15 12.15 -26.97 9.42
C ARG A 15 12.36 -28.47 9.17
N ASP A 16 11.35 -29.29 9.46
CA ASP A 16 11.35 -30.74 9.24
C ASP A 16 10.91 -31.15 7.82
N GLY A 17 10.55 -30.19 6.97
CA GLY A 17 10.06 -30.42 5.61
C GLY A 17 8.62 -30.97 5.53
N SER A 18 7.95 -31.21 6.65
CA SER A 18 6.71 -32.01 6.70
C SER A 18 5.47 -31.29 6.19
N ARG A 19 5.47 -29.95 6.22
CA ARG A 19 4.31 -29.14 5.83
C ARG A 19 4.73 -27.82 5.20
N VAL A 20 3.93 -27.36 4.24
CA VAL A 20 4.00 -25.97 3.74
C VAL A 20 3.44 -25.05 4.81
N LEU A 21 4.15 -23.97 5.10
CA LEU A 21 3.78 -22.95 6.07
C LEU A 21 2.94 -21.87 5.38
N PHE A 22 1.73 -21.63 5.90
CA PHE A 22 0.81 -20.57 5.46
C PHE A 22 0.59 -20.59 3.94
N GLU A 23 0.24 -21.77 3.42
CA GLU A 23 -0.08 -21.97 2.00
C GLU A 23 -1.23 -21.06 1.57
N GLY A 24 -1.05 -20.36 0.45
CA GLY A 24 -2.06 -19.43 -0.09
C GLY A 24 -2.36 -18.23 0.81
N ALA A 25 -1.53 -17.96 1.82
CA ALA A 25 -1.74 -16.87 2.76
C ALA A 25 -0.49 -15.98 2.88
N PRO A 26 -0.66 -14.65 2.91
CA PRO A 26 0.42 -13.74 3.24
C PRO A 26 0.76 -13.84 4.73
N LEU A 27 2.01 -13.56 5.02
CA LEU A 27 2.58 -13.36 6.34
C LEU A 27 2.76 -11.85 6.54
N PRO A 28 1.90 -11.17 7.33
CA PRO A 28 2.04 -9.75 7.61
C PRO A 28 3.46 -9.43 8.09
N HIS A 29 4.19 -8.72 7.23
CA HIS A 29 5.57 -8.33 7.48
C HIS A 29 5.68 -6.82 7.30
N PHE A 30 6.31 -6.16 8.27
CA PHE A 30 6.56 -4.73 8.24
C PHE A 30 8.06 -4.49 8.39
N SER A 31 8.58 -3.50 7.68
CA SER A 31 9.99 -3.14 7.68
C SER A 31 10.27 -1.90 8.52
N ASN A 32 11.54 -1.72 8.90
CA ASN A 32 12.03 -0.65 9.78
C ASN A 32 11.39 -0.66 11.18
N ASP A 33 10.99 -1.84 11.67
CA ASP A 33 10.36 -2.03 12.98
C ASP A 33 9.14 -1.12 13.21
N ASP A 34 8.44 -0.71 12.14
CA ASP A 34 7.24 0.09 12.22
C ASP A 34 6.03 -0.77 12.65
N GLU A 35 5.95 -1.00 13.96
CA GLU A 35 4.87 -1.79 14.59
C GLU A 35 3.48 -1.23 14.28
N SER A 36 3.35 0.08 14.05
CA SER A 36 2.07 0.69 13.65
C SER A 36 1.67 0.24 12.25
N ALA A 37 2.62 0.17 11.31
CA ALA A 37 2.37 -0.43 10.00
C ALA A 37 2.09 -1.94 10.10
N GLY A 38 2.77 -2.64 11.02
CA GLY A 38 2.52 -4.06 11.30
C GLY A 38 1.11 -4.34 11.79
N LEU A 39 0.63 -3.59 12.78
CA LEU A 39 -0.75 -3.66 13.28
C LEU A 39 -1.75 -3.34 12.17
N ASP A 40 -1.50 -2.30 11.38
CA ASP A 40 -2.33 -1.93 10.24
C ASP A 40 -2.43 -3.06 9.21
N ALA A 41 -1.30 -3.65 8.82
CA ALA A 41 -1.24 -4.78 7.89
C ALA A 41 -2.01 -6.00 8.43
N LEU A 42 -1.91 -6.29 9.74
CA LEU A 42 -2.65 -7.38 10.37
C LEU A 42 -4.17 -7.14 10.34
N LEU A 43 -4.63 -5.93 10.67
CA LEU A 43 -6.04 -5.57 10.57
C LEU A 43 -6.55 -5.66 9.13
N THR A 44 -5.74 -5.19 8.17
CA THR A 44 -6.03 -5.29 6.73
C THR A 44 -6.23 -6.75 6.33
N LEU A 45 -5.26 -7.62 6.64
CA LEU A 45 -5.32 -9.04 6.29
C LEU A 45 -6.58 -9.69 6.83
N ARG A 46 -6.90 -9.50 8.12
CA ARG A 46 -8.06 -10.11 8.75
C ARG A 46 -9.38 -9.66 8.10
N VAL A 47 -9.53 -8.37 7.85
CA VAL A 47 -10.74 -7.81 7.22
C VAL A 47 -10.85 -8.27 5.77
N HIS A 48 -9.76 -8.20 5.00
CA HIS A 48 -9.77 -8.57 3.59
C HIS A 48 -10.09 -10.06 3.42
N ASN A 49 -9.46 -10.92 4.22
CA ASN A 49 -9.73 -12.35 4.21
C ASN A 49 -11.19 -12.67 4.54
N ALA A 50 -11.78 -12.00 5.53
CA ALA A 50 -13.18 -12.21 5.91
C ALA A 50 -14.18 -11.72 4.85
N LEU A 51 -13.78 -10.77 4.00
CA LEU A 51 -14.62 -10.16 2.97
C LEU A 51 -14.35 -10.68 1.55
N GLY A 52 -13.44 -11.65 1.38
CA GLY A 52 -13.03 -12.14 0.06
C GLY A 52 -12.33 -11.08 -0.81
N GLN A 53 -11.66 -10.11 -0.18
CA GLN A 53 -10.84 -9.11 -0.87
C GLN A 53 -9.42 -9.64 -1.11
N PRO A 54 -8.64 -9.01 -2.03
CA PRO A 54 -7.21 -9.27 -2.15
C PRO A 54 -6.52 -9.07 -0.81
N VAL A 55 -5.73 -10.03 -0.36
CA VAL A 55 -5.18 -10.06 1.01
C VAL A 55 -3.80 -9.40 1.12
N GLU A 56 -3.19 -9.08 -0.02
CA GLU A 56 -1.90 -8.45 -0.13
C GLU A 56 -1.96 -6.97 0.26
N SER A 57 -1.01 -6.54 1.10
CA SER A 57 -0.88 -5.13 1.46
C SER A 57 0.57 -4.64 1.46
N ALA A 58 0.74 -3.46 0.86
CA ALA A 58 1.91 -2.61 0.69
C ALA A 58 2.12 -1.58 1.79
N ARG A 59 3.27 -1.53 2.47
CA ARG A 59 3.70 -0.28 3.12
C ARG A 59 4.42 0.60 2.10
N HIS A 60 3.87 1.75 1.78
CA HIS A 60 4.49 2.72 0.87
C HIS A 60 4.90 3.99 1.60
N GLN A 61 6.04 4.56 1.22
CA GLN A 61 6.38 5.94 1.53
C GLN A 61 5.53 6.87 0.65
N LEU A 62 4.97 7.92 1.24
CA LEU A 62 4.41 9.04 0.49
C LEU A 62 5.59 9.91 0.03
N ARG A 63 6.03 9.74 -1.22
CA ARG A 63 7.28 10.37 -1.70
C ARG A 63 7.06 11.80 -2.14
N TRP A 64 6.20 12.00 -3.12
CA TRP A 64 5.84 13.30 -3.68
C TRP A 64 4.60 13.15 -4.58
N GLY A 65 4.11 14.24 -5.16
CA GLY A 65 3.07 14.21 -6.17
C GLY A 65 2.98 15.53 -6.94
N ASP A 66 2.38 15.48 -8.11
CA ASP A 66 2.11 16.62 -9.01
C ASP A 66 0.93 16.28 -9.92
N THR A 67 0.57 17.21 -10.79
CA THR A 67 -0.32 16.93 -11.92
C THR A 67 0.35 16.00 -12.92
N ASP A 68 -0.43 15.15 -13.59
CA ASP A 68 0.06 14.33 -14.69
C ASP A 68 0.53 15.18 -15.87
N ALA A 69 1.83 15.13 -16.17
CA ALA A 69 2.43 15.92 -17.26
C ALA A 69 2.03 15.41 -18.65
N SER A 70 1.56 14.16 -18.76
CA SER A 70 1.05 13.59 -20.02
C SER A 70 -0.36 14.07 -20.37
N GLY A 71 -1.10 14.63 -19.40
CA GLY A 71 -2.48 15.08 -19.56
C GLY A 71 -3.53 13.96 -19.54
N ASN A 72 -3.14 12.71 -19.26
CA ASN A 72 -4.05 11.57 -19.18
C ASN A 72 -4.92 11.59 -17.91
N SER A 73 -4.47 12.26 -16.86
CA SER A 73 -5.23 12.52 -15.64
C SER A 73 -5.29 14.02 -15.33
N LYS A 74 -6.46 14.49 -14.88
CA LYS A 74 -6.63 15.84 -14.32
C LYS A 74 -6.44 15.87 -12.80
N ASP A 75 -6.25 14.70 -12.19
CA ASP A 75 -6.12 14.55 -10.75
C ASP A 75 -4.69 14.92 -10.29
N PHE A 76 -4.55 15.25 -9.00
CA PHE A 76 -3.24 15.28 -8.35
C PHE A 76 -2.78 13.83 -8.11
N VAL A 77 -1.65 13.45 -8.69
CA VAL A 77 -1.15 12.08 -8.67
C VAL A 77 0.01 11.96 -7.68
N TRP A 78 -0.18 11.11 -6.69
CA TRP A 78 0.86 10.73 -5.74
C TRP A 78 1.78 9.66 -6.31
N VAL A 79 3.07 9.81 -6.01
CA VAL A 79 4.09 8.78 -6.17
C VAL A 79 4.30 8.11 -4.82
N PHE A 80 3.88 6.85 -4.75
CA PHE A 80 4.08 5.98 -3.60
C PHE A 80 5.18 4.97 -3.92
N GLN A 81 6.15 4.81 -3.02
CA GLN A 81 7.21 3.81 -3.18
C GLN A 81 7.41 3.03 -1.88
N ALA A 82 7.30 1.71 -1.96
CA ALA A 82 7.76 0.86 -0.86
C ALA A 82 9.29 0.85 -0.87
N SER A 83 9.91 1.08 0.29
CA SER A 83 11.37 1.05 0.41
C SER A 83 11.87 -0.39 0.34
N GLY A 84 12.15 -0.86 -0.87
CA GLY A 84 12.62 -2.21 -1.14
C GLY A 84 11.63 -3.04 -1.95
N ALA A 85 10.42 -3.34 -1.44
CA ALA A 85 9.56 -4.33 -2.07
C ALA A 85 8.05 -4.16 -1.78
N VAL A 86 7.23 -4.58 -2.75
CA VAL A 86 5.78 -4.80 -2.63
C VAL A 86 5.47 -6.29 -2.91
N PRO A 87 4.30 -6.81 -2.51
CA PRO A 87 3.80 -8.10 -2.98
C PRO A 87 3.78 -8.12 -4.51
N PRO A 88 4.38 -9.12 -5.18
CA PRO A 88 4.35 -9.21 -6.64
C PRO A 88 2.93 -9.17 -7.21
N SER A 89 1.92 -9.67 -6.49
CA SER A 89 0.52 -9.59 -6.92
C SER A 89 -0.02 -8.16 -7.07
N GLN A 90 0.67 -7.16 -6.51
CA GLN A 90 0.35 -5.73 -6.70
C GLN A 90 1.01 -5.12 -7.95
N LEU A 91 1.93 -5.83 -8.61
CA LEU A 91 2.61 -5.39 -9.82
C LEU A 91 1.79 -5.70 -11.08
N LEU A 92 1.97 -4.88 -12.12
CA LEU A 92 1.56 -5.22 -13.48
C LEU A 92 2.27 -6.51 -13.89
N GLY A 93 1.51 -7.53 -14.31
CA GLY A 93 2.08 -8.85 -14.67
C GLY A 93 2.47 -9.72 -13.46
N GLY A 94 2.16 -9.33 -12.22
CA GLY A 94 2.49 -10.14 -11.06
C GLY A 94 4.00 -10.36 -10.92
N TRP A 95 4.40 -11.61 -10.70
CA TRP A 95 5.80 -12.03 -10.65
C TRP A 95 6.58 -11.75 -11.93
N SER A 96 5.97 -11.86 -13.12
CA SER A 96 6.69 -11.61 -14.37
C SER A 96 6.97 -10.12 -14.61
N GLY A 97 6.29 -9.23 -13.88
CA GLY A 97 6.57 -7.79 -13.88
C GLY A 97 7.53 -7.35 -12.78
N ALA A 98 7.98 -8.27 -11.93
CA ALA A 98 8.97 -7.98 -10.90
C ALA A 98 10.39 -8.07 -11.48
N VAL A 99 11.21 -7.06 -11.18
CA VAL A 99 12.65 -7.05 -11.46
C VAL A 99 13.40 -6.89 -10.15
N SER A 100 14.45 -7.69 -9.94
CA SER A 100 15.33 -7.51 -8.81
C SER A 100 16.46 -6.54 -9.17
N GLU A 101 16.47 -5.36 -8.57
CA GLU A 101 17.59 -4.43 -8.67
C GLU A 101 18.38 -4.39 -7.36
N ARG A 102 19.65 -4.02 -7.45
CA ARG A 102 20.46 -3.81 -6.24
C ARG A 102 19.95 -2.56 -5.51
N GLU A 103 19.65 -2.69 -4.22
CA GLU A 103 19.33 -1.55 -3.36
C GLU A 103 20.42 -0.47 -3.47
N PRO A 104 20.08 0.83 -3.57
CA PRO A 104 21.07 1.89 -3.66
C PRO A 104 22.09 1.85 -2.52
N ALA A 105 23.37 1.98 -2.85
CA ALA A 105 24.46 1.91 -1.87
C ALA A 105 24.36 3.01 -0.78
N MET A 106 23.69 4.13 -1.08
CA MET A 106 23.39 5.18 -0.12
C MET A 106 22.51 4.68 1.03
N TYR A 107 21.52 3.82 0.75
CA TYR A 107 20.61 3.28 1.78
C TYR A 107 21.16 1.97 2.37
N SER A 108 21.77 1.12 1.54
CA SER A 108 22.30 -0.18 1.97
C SER A 108 23.68 -0.42 1.36
N ARG A 109 24.72 -0.07 2.13
CA ARG A 109 26.12 -0.26 1.74
C ARG A 109 26.42 -1.71 1.33
N LEU A 110 25.88 -2.67 2.07
CA LEU A 110 26.08 -4.11 1.83
C LEU A 110 25.23 -4.68 0.69
N GLY A 111 24.38 -3.87 0.06
CA GLY A 111 23.48 -4.30 -1.01
C GLY A 111 22.22 -4.97 -0.48
N GLY A 112 21.67 -5.89 -1.28
CA GLY A 112 20.32 -6.42 -1.15
C GLY A 112 19.55 -6.26 -2.47
N GLY A 113 18.58 -7.14 -2.71
CA GLY A 113 17.71 -7.07 -3.89
C GLY A 113 16.38 -6.41 -3.54
N THR A 114 15.96 -5.46 -4.37
CA THR A 114 14.63 -4.86 -4.33
C THR A 114 13.64 -5.69 -5.15
N ILE A 115 12.34 -5.45 -4.97
CA ILE A 115 11.32 -5.87 -5.92
C ILE A 115 10.84 -4.61 -6.64
N LYS A 116 11.49 -4.30 -7.75
CA LYS A 116 11.11 -3.22 -8.63
C LYS A 116 9.98 -3.66 -9.55
N GLY A 117 9.05 -2.75 -9.81
CA GLY A 117 7.96 -2.94 -10.76
C GLY A 117 6.99 -1.77 -10.70
N VAL A 118 6.14 -1.66 -11.73
CA VAL A 118 5.03 -0.71 -11.74
C VAL A 118 3.81 -1.41 -11.14
N CYS A 119 3.19 -0.81 -10.13
CA CYS A 119 1.96 -1.34 -9.54
C CYS A 119 0.79 -1.25 -10.53
N LYS A 120 -0.10 -2.25 -10.52
CA LYS A 120 -1.24 -2.33 -11.43
C LYS A 120 -2.32 -1.28 -11.11
N PRO A 121 -3.10 -0.81 -12.09
CA PRO A 121 -4.24 0.05 -11.79
C PRO A 121 -5.31 -0.72 -11.01
N GLY A 122 -6.09 -0.01 -10.20
CA GLY A 122 -7.16 -0.62 -9.42
C GLY A 122 -7.62 0.22 -8.24
N GLU A 123 -8.76 -0.18 -7.68
CA GLU A 123 -9.33 0.45 -6.49
C GLU A 123 -8.52 0.06 -5.25
N ILE A 124 -8.19 1.04 -4.39
CA ILE A 124 -7.35 0.83 -3.21
C ILE A 124 -7.99 1.43 -1.95
N ILE A 125 -7.78 0.77 -0.82
CA ILE A 125 -7.85 1.42 0.49
C ILE A 125 -6.45 1.85 0.89
N TRP A 126 -6.34 2.98 1.56
CA TRP A 126 -5.13 3.37 2.26
C TRP A 126 -5.43 3.62 3.73
N SER A 127 -4.43 3.39 4.58
CA SER A 127 -4.56 3.70 5.99
C SER A 127 -3.22 3.92 6.68
N ARG A 128 -3.28 4.49 7.87
CA ARG A 128 -2.14 4.62 8.77
C ARG A 128 -2.60 4.57 10.21
N VAL A 129 -2.08 3.60 10.96
CA VAL A 129 -2.08 3.63 12.43
C VAL A 129 -0.92 4.49 12.94
N PHE A 130 -1.13 5.25 14.00
CA PHE A 130 -0.09 6.03 14.66
C PHE A 130 -0.43 6.31 16.12
N VAL A 131 0.58 6.71 16.90
CA VAL A 131 0.40 7.15 18.29
C VAL A 131 0.37 8.67 18.33
N ASP A 132 -0.65 9.23 18.97
CA ASP A 132 -0.74 10.65 19.28
C ASP A 132 -1.37 10.82 20.66
N LYS A 133 -0.73 11.64 21.51
CA LYS A 133 -1.15 11.89 22.90
C LYS A 133 -1.42 10.59 23.68
N ASN A 134 -0.49 9.63 23.60
CA ASN A 134 -0.55 8.31 24.24
C ASN A 134 -1.79 7.47 23.86
N LYS A 135 -2.35 7.70 22.67
CA LYS A 135 -3.47 6.91 22.15
C LYS A 135 -3.19 6.44 20.73
N LEU A 136 -3.62 5.21 20.43
CA LEU A 136 -3.65 4.73 19.06
C LEU A 136 -4.73 5.46 18.28
N ARG A 137 -4.34 5.94 17.09
CA ARG A 137 -5.21 6.56 16.11
C ARG A 137 -5.05 5.86 14.78
N MET A 138 -6.08 5.94 13.96
CA MET A 138 -6.05 5.43 12.60
C MET A 138 -6.70 6.42 11.64
N ASP A 139 -5.96 6.78 10.61
CA ASP A 139 -6.51 7.44 9.44
C ASP A 139 -6.72 6.40 8.34
N LEU A 140 -7.84 6.44 7.64
CA LEU A 140 -8.07 5.59 6.48
C LEU A 140 -8.99 6.24 5.46
N GLY A 141 -8.77 5.92 4.19
CA GLY A 141 -9.53 6.48 3.08
C GLY A 141 -9.50 5.60 1.84
N ARG A 142 -10.19 6.06 0.81
CA ARG A 142 -10.24 5.43 -0.51
C ARG A 142 -9.30 6.12 -1.50
N GLY A 143 -8.96 5.41 -2.56
CA GLY A 143 -8.25 5.92 -3.71
C GLY A 143 -8.23 4.93 -4.86
N LYS A 144 -7.49 5.27 -5.92
CA LYS A 144 -7.17 4.38 -7.03
C LYS A 144 -5.69 4.42 -7.36
N ALA A 145 -5.12 3.25 -7.58
CA ALA A 145 -3.92 3.10 -8.38
C ALA A 145 -4.29 3.40 -9.84
N ILE A 146 -3.52 4.26 -10.51
CA ILE A 146 -3.77 4.64 -11.90
C ILE A 146 -2.62 4.20 -12.79
N GLU A 147 -2.96 3.87 -14.02
CA GLU A 147 -1.99 3.67 -15.09
C GLU A 147 -1.64 5.03 -15.71
N LEU A 148 -0.35 5.26 -15.90
CA LEU A 148 0.18 6.41 -16.63
C LEU A 148 1.04 5.91 -17.79
N PRO A 149 1.22 6.71 -18.85
CA PRO A 149 2.11 6.35 -19.95
C PRO A 149 3.51 5.93 -19.45
N PRO A 150 4.18 4.99 -20.13
CA PRO A 150 5.52 4.55 -19.72
C PRO A 150 6.51 5.69 -19.52
N GLU A 151 6.49 6.71 -20.39
CA GLU A 151 7.37 7.88 -20.30
C GLU A 151 7.12 8.70 -19.03
N GLU A 152 5.85 8.96 -18.71
CA GLU A 152 5.47 9.70 -17.50
C GLU A 152 5.77 8.88 -16.23
N THR A 153 5.48 7.58 -16.27
CA THR A 153 5.85 6.67 -15.17
C THR A 153 7.35 6.69 -14.95
N GLN A 154 8.17 6.62 -16.01
CA GLN A 154 9.62 6.64 -15.92
C GLN A 154 10.15 7.99 -15.41
N ARG A 155 9.60 9.12 -15.88
CA ARG A 155 9.93 10.46 -15.35
C ARG A 155 9.70 10.50 -13.85
N ARG A 156 8.53 10.03 -13.39
CA ARG A 156 8.17 10.01 -11.98
C ARG A 156 9.09 9.12 -11.15
N TRP A 157 9.45 7.97 -11.71
CA TRP A 157 10.33 7.00 -11.07
C TRP A 157 11.76 7.55 -10.89
N ASN A 158 12.27 8.23 -11.92
CA ASN A 158 13.59 8.88 -11.93
C ASN A 158 13.72 10.01 -10.90
N ALA A 159 12.61 10.69 -10.58
CA ALA A 159 12.60 11.78 -9.61
C ALA A 159 12.68 11.32 -8.14
N ALA A 160 12.64 10.00 -7.87
CA ALA A 160 12.70 9.46 -6.52
C ALA A 160 13.74 8.33 -6.39
N THR A 161 13.33 7.08 -6.23
CA THR A 161 14.26 5.94 -6.15
C THR A 161 13.90 4.90 -7.21
N PRO A 162 14.59 4.91 -8.37
CA PRO A 162 14.29 4.05 -9.52
C PRO A 162 14.35 2.54 -9.23
N GLN A 163 15.10 2.15 -8.21
CA GLN A 163 15.29 0.74 -7.81
C GLN A 163 14.09 0.19 -7.03
N TRP A 164 13.22 1.04 -6.51
CA TRP A 164 12.07 0.65 -5.71
C TRP A 164 10.81 0.51 -6.57
N PRO A 165 9.80 -0.26 -6.15
CA PRO A 165 8.54 -0.31 -6.87
C PRO A 165 7.84 1.07 -6.85
N ILE A 166 7.11 1.38 -7.93
CA ILE A 166 6.35 2.62 -8.06
C ILE A 166 4.85 2.33 -8.12
N LEU A 167 4.08 3.11 -7.36
CA LEU A 167 2.63 3.18 -7.43
C LEU A 167 2.23 4.63 -7.69
N ASN A 168 1.59 4.88 -8.82
CA ASN A 168 0.93 6.15 -9.11
C ASN A 168 -0.51 6.06 -8.61
N ALA A 169 -0.94 6.95 -7.73
CA ALA A 169 -2.28 6.87 -7.16
C ALA A 169 -2.94 8.23 -6.88
N VAL A 170 -4.26 8.22 -6.88
CA VAL A 170 -5.13 9.35 -6.50
C VAL A 170 -5.86 8.98 -5.22
N LEU A 171 -5.89 9.88 -4.25
CA LEU A 171 -6.65 9.72 -3.01
C LEU A 171 -7.97 10.49 -3.12
N TYR A 172 -9.10 9.81 -2.92
CA TYR A 172 -10.41 10.40 -3.20
C TYR A 172 -10.79 11.45 -2.14
N GLY A 173 -11.03 12.68 -2.57
CA GLY A 173 -11.49 13.78 -1.70
C GLY A 173 -10.48 14.22 -0.65
N VAL A 174 -9.21 13.84 -0.76
CA VAL A 174 -8.12 14.31 0.11
C VAL A 174 -7.17 15.18 -0.71
N SER A 175 -7.10 16.47 -0.38
CA SER A 175 -6.16 17.37 -1.04
C SER A 175 -4.72 17.10 -0.60
N ARG A 176 -3.75 17.52 -1.40
CA ARG A 176 -2.33 17.52 -1.04
C ARG A 176 -2.10 18.14 0.33
N ASP A 177 -2.67 19.31 0.56
CA ASP A 177 -2.43 20.09 1.77
C ASP A 177 -3.07 19.43 2.99
N GLN A 178 -4.26 18.84 2.83
CA GLN A 178 -4.90 18.05 3.90
C GLN A 178 -4.05 16.83 4.26
N MET A 179 -3.54 16.10 3.27
CA MET A 179 -2.70 14.93 3.50
C MET A 179 -1.42 15.32 4.25
N LEU A 180 -0.67 16.31 3.73
CA LEU A 180 0.60 16.74 4.32
C LEU A 180 0.44 17.40 5.70
N ALA A 181 -0.67 18.10 5.96
CA ALA A 181 -0.92 18.71 7.27
C ALA A 181 -1.32 17.69 8.33
N ARG A 182 -2.02 16.61 7.93
CA ARG A 182 -2.57 15.62 8.86
C ARG A 182 -1.60 14.48 9.14
N GLN A 183 -0.97 13.95 8.10
CA GLN A 183 -0.26 12.68 8.15
C GLN A 183 0.88 12.70 9.18
N LYS A 184 0.80 11.81 10.17
CA LYS A 184 1.75 11.75 11.30
C LYS A 184 2.94 10.81 11.08
N ALA A 185 3.05 10.21 9.90
CA ALA A 185 4.13 9.28 9.54
C ALA A 185 4.45 9.39 8.05
N GLY A 186 5.70 9.22 7.63
CA GLY A 186 6.06 9.31 6.20
C GLY A 186 5.53 8.16 5.32
N GLN A 187 4.71 7.26 5.87
CA GLN A 187 4.34 6.00 5.25
C GLN A 187 2.84 5.71 5.44
N ILE A 188 2.26 5.01 4.47
CA ILE A 188 0.88 4.53 4.50
C ILE A 188 0.82 3.05 4.10
N GLN A 189 -0.16 2.33 4.63
CA GLN A 189 -0.52 0.99 4.19
C GLN A 189 -1.49 1.10 3.02
N ILE A 190 -1.30 0.31 1.98
CA ILE A 190 -2.15 0.25 0.78
C ILE A 190 -2.56 -1.21 0.55
N ALA A 191 -3.84 -1.43 0.30
CA ALA A 191 -4.38 -2.72 -0.13
C ALA A 191 -5.39 -2.52 -1.25
N TYR A 192 -5.39 -3.44 -2.21
CA TYR A 192 -6.34 -3.42 -3.33
C TYR A 192 -7.72 -3.92 -2.88
N ALA A 193 -8.75 -3.47 -3.58
CA ALA A 193 -10.11 -3.95 -3.47
C ALA A 193 -10.60 -4.41 -4.84
N ASN A 194 -11.53 -5.37 -4.86
CA ASN A 194 -12.06 -5.92 -6.11
C ASN A 194 -12.89 -4.90 -6.92
N SER A 195 -13.50 -3.92 -6.23
CA SER A 195 -14.31 -2.88 -6.83
C SER A 195 -14.40 -1.65 -5.92
N ALA A 196 -14.93 -0.54 -6.42
CA ALA A 196 -15.11 0.68 -5.62
C ALA A 196 -16.07 0.43 -4.44
N ALA A 197 -17.19 -0.26 -4.69
CA ALA A 197 -18.18 -0.58 -3.66
C ALA A 197 -17.64 -1.56 -2.61
N GLU A 198 -16.91 -2.59 -3.03
CA GLU A 198 -16.26 -3.53 -2.10
C GLU A 198 -15.14 -2.86 -1.31
N GLY A 199 -14.44 -1.91 -1.93
CA GLY A 199 -13.41 -1.14 -1.27
C GLY A 199 -13.97 -0.18 -0.20
N ASP A 200 -15.14 0.43 -0.44
CA ASP A 200 -15.88 1.16 0.59
C ASP A 200 -16.26 0.23 1.75
N ARG A 201 -16.76 -0.97 1.44
CA ARG A 201 -17.13 -1.98 2.46
C ARG A 201 -15.92 -2.43 3.27
N ALA A 202 -14.79 -2.73 2.62
CA ALA A 202 -13.55 -3.15 3.28
C ALA A 202 -12.99 -2.05 4.19
N MET A 203 -12.92 -0.81 3.68
CA MET A 203 -12.46 0.34 4.46
C MET A 203 -13.35 0.56 5.70
N LEU A 204 -14.67 0.60 5.54
CA LEU A 204 -15.60 0.84 6.65
C LEU A 204 -15.60 -0.33 7.65
N THR A 205 -15.46 -1.57 7.19
CA THR A 205 -15.32 -2.73 8.08
C THR A 205 -14.03 -2.63 8.91
N LYS A 206 -12.93 -2.20 8.28
CA LYS A 206 -11.65 -1.96 8.97
C LYS A 206 -11.74 -0.81 9.97
N ALA A 207 -12.40 0.29 9.62
CA ALA A 207 -12.71 1.39 10.53
C ALA A 207 -13.48 0.89 11.76
N GLN A 208 -14.54 0.11 11.54
CA GLN A 208 -15.36 -0.41 12.64
C GLN A 208 -14.57 -1.38 13.53
N LEU A 209 -13.78 -2.28 12.94
CA LEU A 209 -12.91 -3.18 13.69
C LEU A 209 -11.92 -2.40 14.56
N ALA A 210 -11.22 -1.41 13.98
CA ALA A 210 -10.28 -0.56 14.70
C ALA A 210 -10.97 0.21 15.85
N HIS A 211 -12.16 0.76 15.60
CA HIS A 211 -12.95 1.46 16.61
C HIS A 211 -13.33 0.56 17.78
N VAL A 212 -13.80 -0.66 17.51
CA VAL A 212 -14.16 -1.65 18.56
C VAL A 212 -12.93 -2.07 19.37
N LEU A 213 -11.74 -2.11 18.76
CA LEU A 213 -10.47 -2.36 19.45
C LEU A 213 -9.94 -1.14 20.23
N GLY A 214 -10.69 -0.03 20.29
CA GLY A 214 -10.33 1.17 21.04
C GLY A 214 -9.41 2.14 20.31
N ILE A 215 -9.18 1.95 19.00
CA ILE A 215 -8.38 2.86 18.18
C ILE A 215 -9.26 4.06 17.78
N HIS A 216 -8.73 5.27 17.93
CA HIS A 216 -9.44 6.48 17.49
C HIS A 216 -9.36 6.63 15.97
N VAL A 217 -10.47 6.38 15.30
CA VAL A 217 -10.55 6.36 13.82
C VAL A 217 -10.96 7.70 13.25
N ALA A 218 -10.32 8.10 12.15
CA ALA A 218 -10.78 9.15 11.26
C ALA A 218 -10.91 8.62 9.83
N ILE A 219 -12.12 8.75 9.29
CA ILE A 219 -12.39 8.43 7.89
C ILE A 219 -12.07 9.67 7.06
N CYS A 220 -11.18 9.52 6.09
CA CYS A 220 -10.65 10.60 5.29
C CYS A 220 -11.29 10.63 3.90
N GLY A 221 -11.48 11.84 3.36
CA GLY A 221 -11.86 12.05 1.98
C GLY A 221 -13.30 11.65 1.64
N THR A 222 -13.48 11.07 0.46
CA THR A 222 -14.80 10.73 -0.11
C THR A 222 -14.80 9.33 -0.72
N ARG A 223 -15.99 8.85 -1.12
CA ARG A 223 -16.16 7.67 -1.97
C ARG A 223 -15.64 7.94 -3.38
N ALA A 224 -15.47 6.90 -4.19
CA ALA A 224 -14.99 7.02 -5.58
C ALA A 224 -15.86 7.95 -6.46
N ASN A 225 -17.16 8.06 -6.16
CA ASN A 225 -18.08 8.96 -6.86
C ASN A 225 -18.15 10.38 -6.29
N GLY A 226 -17.27 10.74 -5.34
CA GLY A 226 -17.22 12.06 -4.71
C GLY A 226 -18.21 12.27 -3.57
N ASN A 227 -19.09 11.30 -3.27
CA ASN A 227 -20.02 11.41 -2.15
C ASN A 227 -19.29 11.32 -0.80
N THR A 228 -19.78 12.07 0.18
CA THR A 228 -19.27 12.02 1.56
C THR A 228 -19.62 10.70 2.25
N TRP A 229 -18.87 10.40 3.31
CA TRP A 229 -19.17 9.31 4.24
C TRP A 229 -20.37 9.73 5.10
N LYS A 230 -21.53 9.12 4.85
CA LYS A 230 -22.71 9.20 5.72
C LYS A 230 -22.74 7.99 6.63
#